data_AF-A0AA96TL60-F1
#
_entry.id   AF-A0AA96TL60-F1
#
_cell.length_a   1.000
_cell.length_b   1.000
_cell.length_c   1.000
_cell.angle_alpha   90.00
_cell.angle_beta   90.00
_cell.angle_gamma   90.00
#
_symmetry.space_group_name_H-M   'P 1'
#
loop_
_entity.id
_entity.type
_entity.pdbx_description
1 polymer ?
#
loop_
_entity_poly.entity_id
_entity_poly.type
_entity_poly.pdbx_seq_one_letter_code
_entity_poly.pdbx_strand_id
1 'polypeptide(L)' 'MLLNELELRVAELAAHSTGVEAIAAALGLLPDEAARHLEAVYRKLGPPRG' A
#
# COMPACT_ATOMS: atom_id res chain seq x y z
N MET A 1 -6.40 -2.63 14.10
CA MET A 1 -5.32 -3.50 13.56
C MET A 1 -4.13 -2.63 13.24
N LEU A 2 -2.92 -3.06 13.60
CA LEU A 2 -1.69 -2.34 13.26
C LEU A 2 -1.19 -2.80 11.88
N LEU A 3 -0.68 -1.87 11.08
CA LEU A 3 0.02 -2.20 9.84
C LEU A 3 1.37 -2.85 10.18
N ASN A 4 1.79 -3.85 9.41
CA ASN A 4 3.17 -4.34 9.48
C ASN A 4 4.12 -3.40 8.72
N GLU A 5 5.43 -3.63 8.80
CA GLU A 5 6.44 -2.76 8.18
C GLU A 5 6.26 -2.60 6.67
N LEU A 6 5.90 -3.68 5.96
CA LEU A 6 5.65 -3.64 4.52
C LEU A 6 4.39 -2.83 4.19
N GLU A 7 3.31 -3.06 4.93
CA GLU A 7 2.05 -2.34 4.79
C GLU A 7 2.20 -0.86 5.10
N LEU A 8 3.04 -0.50 6.08
CA LEU A 8 3.35 0.90 6.39
C LEU A 8 4.06 1.58 5.21
N ARG A 9 5.08 0.93 4.64
CA ARG A 9 5.79 1.44 3.45
C ARG A 9 4.87 1.59 2.24
N VAL A 10 3.99 0.61 2.01
CA VAL A 10 2.97 0.70 0.94
C VAL A 10 2.02 1.88 1.19
N ALA A 11 1.57 2.08 2.43
CA ALA A 11 0.70 3.19 2.79
C ALA A 11 1.38 4.57 2.60
N GLU A 12 2.64 4.70 3.02
CA GLU A 12 3.44 5.91 2.84
C GLU A 12 3.61 6.27 1.35
N LEU A 13 3.99 5.30 0.52
CA LEU A 13 4.14 5.52 -0.92
C LEU A 13 2.80 5.89 -1.58
N ALA A 14 1.71 5.19 -1.21
CA ALA A 14 0.38 5.49 -1.72
C ALA A 14 -0.11 6.90 -1.32
N ALA A 15 0.23 7.36 -0.10
CA ALA A 15 -0.11 8.71 0.36
C ALA A 15 0.55 9.82 -0.49
N HIS A 16 1.67 9.53 -1.14
CA HIS A 16 2.34 10.41 -2.09
C HIS A 16 1.83 10.30 -3.53
N SER A 17 0.62 9.74 -3.75
CA SER A 17 0.04 9.50 -5.08
C SER A 17 0.88 8.60 -5.99
N THR A 18 1.65 7.67 -5.39
CA THR A 18 2.45 6.70 -6.13
C THR A 18 1.53 5.59 -6.66
N GLY A 19 1.55 5.35 -7.97
CA GLY A 19 0.80 4.26 -8.60
C GLY A 19 1.35 2.87 -8.21
N VAL A 20 0.54 1.83 -8.38
CA VAL A 20 0.88 0.43 -8.03
C VAL A 20 2.20 -0.03 -8.65
N GLU A 21 2.45 0.30 -9.92
CA GLU A 21 3.71 -0.04 -10.62
C GLU A 21 4.94 0.58 -9.96
N ALA A 22 4.84 1.85 -9.54
CA ALA A 22 5.93 2.55 -8.89
C ALA A 22 6.13 2.07 -7.43
N ILE A 23 5.05 1.69 -6.73
CA ILE A 23 5.12 1.02 -5.43
C ILE A 23 5.84 -0.33 -5.57
N ALA A 24 5.46 -1.13 -6.57
CA ALA A 24 6.05 -2.44 -6.83
C ALA A 24 7.55 -2.32 -7.11
N ALA A 25 7.95 -1.41 -8.00
CA ALA A 25 9.35 -1.14 -8.29
C ALA A 25 10.14 -0.66 -7.06
N ALA A 26 9.57 0.23 -6.25
CA ALA A 26 10.22 0.75 -5.04
C ALA A 26 10.45 -0.32 -3.96
N LEU A 27 9.59 -1.33 -3.91
CA LEU A 27 9.61 -2.39 -2.89
C LEU A 27 10.19 -3.71 -3.41
N GLY A 28 10.56 -3.80 -4.69
CA GLY A 28 11.04 -5.04 -5.31
C GLY A 28 9.96 -6.12 -5.40
N LEU A 29 8.70 -5.72 -5.54
CA LEU A 29 7.53 -6.61 -5.63
C LEU A 29 7.04 -6.72 -7.08
N LEU A 30 6.19 -7.72 -7.33
CA LEU A 30 5.36 -7.72 -8.52
C LEU A 30 4.18 -6.73 -8.37
N PRO A 31 3.66 -6.17 -9.49
CA PRO A 31 2.52 -5.25 -9.44
C PRO A 31 1.29 -5.83 -8.73
N ASP A 32 0.98 -7.10 -8.98
CA ASP A 32 -0.15 -7.80 -8.34
C ASP A 32 0.03 -7.95 -6.81
N GLU A 33 1.27 -8.14 -6.36
CA GLU A 33 1.60 -8.22 -4.94
C GLU A 33 1.43 -6.85 -4.28
N ALA A 34 1.94 -5.79 -4.92
CA ALA A 34 1.77 -4.42 -4.46
C ALA A 34 0.28 -4.03 -4.38
N ALA A 35 -0.53 -4.42 -5.37
CA ALA A 35 -1.98 -4.19 -5.37
C ALA A 35 -2.67 -4.90 -4.20
N ARG A 36 -2.33 -6.17 -3.93
CA ARG A 36 -2.87 -6.92 -2.79
C ARG A 36 -2.50 -6.29 -1.45
N HIS A 37 -1.27 -5.83 -1.30
CA HIS A 37 -0.84 -5.13 -0.09
C HIS A 37 -1.59 -3.81 0.09
N LEU A 38 -1.79 -3.05 -0.99
CA LEU A 38 -2.56 -1.82 -0.97
C LEU A 38 -4.02 -2.05 -0.57
N GLU A 39 -4.67 -3.09 -1.10
CA GLU A 39 -6.01 -3.48 -0.68
C GLU A 39 -6.06 -3.87 0.80
N ALA A 40 -5.07 -4.63 1.28
CA ALA A 40 -4.96 -4.99 2.69
C ALA A 40 -4.81 -3.75 3.60
N VAL A 41 -3.98 -2.78 3.19
CA VAL A 41 -3.82 -1.49 3.88
C VAL A 41 -5.15 -0.75 3.94
N TYR A 42 -5.86 -0.58 2.81
CA TYR A 42 -7.15 0.11 2.79
C TYR A 42 -8.21 -0.58 3.65
N ARG A 43 -8.26 -1.92 3.67
CA ARG A 43 -9.17 -2.66 4.56
C ARG A 43 -8.85 -2.42 6.03
N LYS A 44 -7.58 -2.28 6.40
CA LYS A 44 -7.15 -2.05 7.80
C LYS A 44 -7.36 -0.61 8.26
N LEU A 45 -7.13 0.37 7.38
CA LEU A 45 -7.33 1.79 7.68
C LEU A 45 -8.80 2.20 7.63
N GLY A 46 -9.63 1.42 6.94
CA GLY A 46 -11.03 1.74 6.70
C GLY A 46 -11.19 2.80 5.60
N PRO A 47 -12.43 3.08 5.17
CA PRO A 47 -12.68 4.15 4.21
C PRO A 47 -12.20 5.49 4.80
N PRO A 48 -11.73 6.43 3.96
CA PRO A 48 -11.42 7.77 4.43
C PRO A 48 -12.65 8.32 5.13
N ARG A 49 -12.49 8.72 6.39
CA ARG A 49 -13.50 9.51 7.11
C ARG A 49 -13.48 10.89 6.48
N GLY A 50 -14.25 11.06 5.40
CA GLY A 50 -14.64 12.35 4.87
C GLY A 50 -15.54 13.09 5.86
#